data_AF-A0A2F0AQQ2-F1
#
_entry.id   AF-A0A2F0AQQ2-F1
#
_cell.length_a   1.000
_cell.length_b   1.000
_cell.length_c   1.000
_cell.angle_alpha   90.00
_cell.angle_beta   90.00
_cell.angle_gamma   90.00
#
_symmetry.space_group_name_H-M   'P 1'
#
loop_
_entity.id
_entity.type
_entity.pdbx_description
1 polymer ?
#
loop_
_entity_poly.entity_id
_entity_poly.type
_entity_poly.pdbx_seq_one_letter_code
_entity_poly.pdbx_strand_id
1 'polypeptide(L)'
;MLVCEACGHKTAIGPVPQYRGPTRDDRPETEQTQDVVQADPLAPISDQSQPTLGAICPKCKWPKKSVDEACPRCGLVPKSANPRQLEKWKNPLSGHPLEAKLPALWASLAHNWDDEDGHKHFIALCASQRLLTYAGSCYREALDQDPENEKAEDYRQKVIQAALVEAGHMDQKLHQMAAGSKRGLATILTGAFLLLLFALAYYFITQSQTAWQFDR
;
A
#
# COMPACT_ATOMS: atom_id res chain seq x y z
N MET A 1 5.57 18.86 -18.12
CA MET A 1 6.06 18.42 -16.80
C MET A 1 4.96 18.69 -15.80
N LEU A 2 4.42 17.65 -15.18
CA LEU A 2 3.40 17.80 -14.14
C LEU A 2 4.11 17.70 -12.78
N VAL A 3 3.85 18.67 -11.91
CA VAL A 3 4.36 18.69 -10.54
C VAL A 3 3.22 18.26 -9.65
N CYS A 4 3.41 17.21 -8.86
CA CYS A 4 2.42 16.80 -7.88
C CYS A 4 2.36 17.84 -6.75
N GLU A 5 1.24 18.55 -6.58
CA GLU A 5 1.08 19.58 -5.54
C GLU A 5 1.20 19.02 -4.10
N ALA A 6 0.94 17.72 -3.91
CA ALA A 6 0.99 17.11 -2.58
C ALA A 6 2.42 16.77 -2.10
N CYS A 7 3.36 16.51 -3.00
CA CYS A 7 4.71 16.06 -2.63
C CYS A 7 5.86 16.80 -3.34
N GLY A 8 5.57 17.72 -4.26
CA GLY A 8 6.57 18.51 -4.98
C GLY A 8 7.45 17.71 -5.95
N HIS A 9 7.20 16.41 -6.12
CA HIS A 9 8.00 15.58 -7.01
C HIS A 9 7.66 15.92 -8.47
N LYS A 10 8.69 16.28 -9.22
CA LYS A 10 8.62 16.42 -10.68
C LYS A 10 8.75 15.03 -11.29
N THR A 11 7.73 14.58 -12.01
CA THR A 11 7.79 13.30 -12.74
C THR A 11 7.79 13.62 -14.23
N ALA A 12 8.85 13.21 -14.92
CA ALA A 12 8.85 13.20 -16.37
C ALA A 12 7.99 12.01 -16.80
N ILE A 13 6.78 12.28 -17.30
CA ILE A 13 5.97 11.26 -17.96
C ILE A 13 6.65 11.01 -19.31
N GLY A 14 7.56 10.05 -19.34
CA GLY A 14 8.01 9.44 -20.58
C GLY A 14 6.82 8.76 -21.27
N PRO A 15 6.88 8.54 -22.60
CA PRO A 15 5.86 7.75 -23.28
C PRO A 15 5.73 6.40 -22.56
N VAL A 16 4.49 6.03 -22.22
CA VAL A 16 4.18 4.72 -21.65
C VAL A 16 4.77 3.67 -22.59
N PRO A 17 5.68 2.79 -22.12
CA PRO A 17 6.16 1.70 -22.94
C PRO A 17 4.95 0.92 -23.42
N GLN A 18 4.68 0.95 -24.73
CA GLN A 18 3.65 0.09 -25.29
C GLN A 18 4.11 -1.34 -25.06
N TYR A 19 3.45 -2.05 -24.16
CA TYR A 19 3.66 -3.47 -23.99
C TYR A 19 3.22 -4.16 -25.29
N ARG A 20 4.20 -4.45 -26.15
CA ARG A 20 4.00 -5.29 -27.33
C ARG A 20 3.91 -6.72 -26.81
N GLY A 21 2.69 -7.20 -26.60
CA GLY A 21 2.46 -8.57 -26.15
C GLY A 21 3.12 -9.57 -27.11
N PRO A 22 3.53 -10.76 -26.61
CA PRO A 22 4.15 -11.77 -27.45
C PRO A 22 3.18 -12.19 -28.56
N THR A 23 3.52 -11.85 -29.81
CA THR A 23 2.88 -12.40 -31.00
C THR A 23 3.19 -13.89 -31.07
N ARG A 24 2.16 -14.70 -31.28
CA ARG A 24 2.17 -16.16 -31.11
C ARG A 24 2.87 -16.93 -32.25
N ASP A 25 3.51 -16.26 -33.21
CA ASP A 25 3.96 -16.89 -34.46
C ASP A 25 5.49 -16.91 -34.70
N ASP A 26 6.32 -16.42 -33.79
CA ASP A 26 7.77 -16.48 -33.98
C ASP A 26 8.36 -17.69 -33.26
N ARG A 27 8.37 -18.83 -33.95
CA ARG A 27 9.28 -19.96 -33.68
C ARG A 27 10.61 -19.64 -34.37
N PRO A 28 11.69 -19.32 -33.64
CA PRO A 28 12.99 -19.12 -34.27
C PRO A 28 13.64 -20.48 -34.56
N GLU A 29 13.99 -20.68 -35.82
CA GLU A 29 15.02 -21.61 -36.26
C GLU A 29 16.34 -21.27 -35.56
N THR A 30 17.01 -22.34 -35.14
CA THR A 30 18.32 -22.35 -34.51
C THR A 30 19.39 -21.90 -35.51
N GLU A 31 19.73 -20.62 -35.52
CA GLU A 31 20.95 -20.15 -36.20
C GLU A 31 21.97 -19.69 -35.16
N GLN A 32 22.99 -20.55 -34.99
CA GLN A 32 24.15 -20.33 -34.16
C GLN A 32 25.04 -19.27 -34.84
N THR A 33 25.15 -18.09 -34.24
CA THR A 33 26.26 -17.18 -34.50
C THR A 33 26.93 -16.86 -33.18
N GLN A 34 28.01 -17.60 -32.91
CA GLN A 34 28.96 -17.36 -31.84
C GLN A 34 29.80 -16.12 -32.20
N ASP A 35 29.40 -14.95 -31.72
CA ASP A 35 30.32 -13.82 -31.57
C ASP A 35 30.87 -13.80 -30.15
N VAL A 36 32.14 -14.17 -30.06
CA VAL A 36 32.96 -14.18 -28.85
C VAL A 36 33.27 -12.73 -28.47
N VAL A 37 32.44 -12.13 -27.62
CA VAL A 37 32.80 -10.89 -26.94
C VAL A 37 33.74 -11.26 -25.78
N GLN A 38 35.02 -11.00 -26.02
CA GLN A 38 36.11 -11.17 -25.09
C GLN A 38 35.93 -10.17 -23.93
N ALA A 39 35.41 -10.66 -22.81
CA ALA A 39 35.24 -9.88 -21.59
C ALA A 39 36.61 -9.60 -20.96
N ASP A 40 36.91 -8.32 -20.74
CA ASP A 40 38.05 -7.86 -19.95
C ASP A 40 38.05 -8.53 -18.55
N PRO A 41 39.23 -8.90 -18.00
CA PRO A 41 39.32 -9.48 -16.67
C PRO A 41 38.92 -8.42 -15.63
N LEU A 42 37.69 -8.53 -15.13
CA LEU A 42 37.21 -7.77 -13.98
C LEU A 42 38.17 -8.03 -12.81
N ALA A 43 38.89 -6.98 -12.41
CA ALA A 43 39.67 -6.96 -11.20
C ALA A 43 38.81 -7.43 -10.01
N PRO A 44 39.38 -8.17 -9.05
CA PRO A 44 38.63 -8.69 -7.92
C PRO A 44 38.16 -7.50 -7.07
N ILE A 45 36.87 -7.20 -7.13
CA ILE A 45 36.20 -6.22 -6.28
C ILE A 45 36.13 -6.84 -4.88
N SER A 46 37.26 -6.84 -4.19
CA SER A 46 37.38 -7.27 -2.81
C SER A 46 36.92 -6.13 -1.91
N ASP A 47 35.63 -5.80 -1.99
CA ASP A 47 34.99 -4.90 -1.03
C ASP A 47 34.48 -5.74 0.16
N GLN A 48 35.44 -6.28 0.91
CA GLN A 48 35.22 -6.93 2.21
C GLN A 48 35.29 -5.90 3.35
N SER A 49 34.73 -4.71 3.15
CA SER A 49 34.46 -3.82 4.26
C SER A 49 33.33 -4.43 5.09
N GLN A 50 33.71 -5.09 6.19
CA GLN A 50 32.79 -5.65 7.17
C GLN A 50 31.76 -4.56 7.54
N PRO A 51 30.45 -4.84 7.41
CA PRO A 51 29.43 -3.83 7.66
C PRO A 51 29.53 -3.41 9.12
N THR A 52 29.80 -2.12 9.35
CA THR A 52 29.58 -1.50 10.65
C THR A 52 28.09 -1.62 10.96
N LEU A 53 27.74 -2.64 11.73
CA LEU A 53 26.38 -2.97 12.18
C LEU A 53 25.84 -1.80 13.02
N GLY A 54 25.25 -0.80 12.36
CA GLY A 54 24.80 0.43 13.03
C GLY A 54 23.29 0.57 13.15
N ALA A 55 22.51 -0.02 12.22
CA ALA A 55 21.09 0.28 12.11
C ALA A 55 20.24 -0.99 12.02
N ILE A 56 19.26 -1.12 12.91
CA ILE A 56 18.22 -2.16 12.84
C ILE A 56 17.01 -1.58 12.10
N CYS A 57 16.48 -2.30 11.11
CA CYS A 57 15.28 -1.84 10.40
C CYS A 57 14.07 -1.80 11.36
N PRO A 58 13.35 -0.66 11.49
CA PRO A 58 12.25 -0.54 12.44
C PRO A 58 11.00 -1.36 12.06
N LYS A 59 10.89 -1.83 10.82
CA LYS A 59 9.73 -2.61 10.33
C LYS A 59 9.95 -4.11 10.41
N CYS A 60 11.17 -4.59 10.15
CA CYS A 60 11.46 -6.02 10.10
C CYS A 60 12.60 -6.49 11.00
N LYS A 61 13.18 -5.59 11.80
CA LYS A 61 14.31 -5.84 12.70
C LYS A 61 15.58 -6.38 12.01
N TRP A 62 15.63 -6.39 10.67
CA TRP A 62 16.81 -6.85 9.94
C TRP A 62 18.00 -5.90 10.13
N PRO A 63 19.20 -6.41 10.42
CA PRO A 63 20.41 -5.58 10.53
C PRO A 63 20.76 -4.96 9.18
N LYS A 64 21.17 -3.69 9.19
CA LYS A 64 21.57 -2.92 8.00
C LYS A 64 22.95 -2.32 8.17
N LYS A 65 23.60 -2.07 7.03
CA LYS A 65 24.89 -1.36 6.96
C LYS A 65 24.76 0.11 7.35
N SER A 66 23.69 0.79 6.93
CA SER A 66 23.45 2.20 7.24
C SER A 66 21.98 2.52 7.50
N VAL A 67 21.73 3.66 8.16
CA VAL A 67 20.37 4.17 8.44
C VAL A 67 19.68 4.68 7.16
N ASP A 68 20.47 5.11 6.17
CA ASP A 68 19.97 5.74 4.94
C ASP A 68 19.64 4.73 3.84
N GLU A 69 20.25 3.54 3.86
CA GLU A 69 20.02 2.52 2.85
C GLU A 69 18.62 1.88 2.95
N ALA A 70 18.09 1.45 1.81
CA ALA A 70 16.89 0.63 1.75
C ALA A 70 17.10 -0.69 2.49
N CYS A 71 16.05 -1.22 3.11
CA CYS A 71 16.13 -2.54 3.72
C CYS A 71 16.19 -3.61 2.65
N PRO A 72 17.22 -4.47 2.61
CA PRO A 72 17.26 -5.55 1.62
C PRO A 72 16.09 -6.52 1.79
N ARG A 73 15.54 -6.61 3.01
CA ARG A 73 14.45 -7.53 3.35
C ARG A 73 13.06 -6.99 3.06
N CYS A 74 12.80 -5.71 3.37
CA CYS A 74 11.45 -5.15 3.28
C CYS A 74 11.33 -3.89 2.42
N GLY A 75 12.42 -3.47 1.76
CA GLY A 75 12.47 -2.29 0.90
C GLY A 75 12.40 -0.95 1.63
N LEU A 76 12.23 -0.92 2.96
CA LEU A 76 12.06 0.33 3.70
C LEU A 76 13.31 1.21 3.64
N VAL A 77 13.15 2.44 3.14
CA VAL A 77 14.14 3.52 3.18
C VAL A 77 13.79 4.46 4.34
N PRO A 78 14.50 4.40 5.48
CA PRO A 78 14.14 5.18 6.67
C PRO A 78 14.14 6.69 6.44
N LYS A 79 15.06 7.17 5.58
CA LYS A 79 15.21 8.60 5.25
C LYS A 79 13.97 9.22 4.59
N SER A 80 13.20 8.45 3.84
CA SER A 80 11.97 8.94 3.18
C SER A 80 10.71 8.64 3.98
N ALA A 81 10.81 7.84 5.04
CA ALA A 81 9.67 7.44 5.85
C ALA A 81 9.24 8.57 6.79
N ASN A 82 7.92 8.70 7.00
CA ASN A 82 7.37 9.64 7.96
C ASN A 82 7.81 9.26 9.40
N PRO A 83 8.33 10.18 10.22
CA PRO A 83 8.76 9.91 11.59
C PRO A 83 7.69 9.22 12.47
N ARG A 84 6.43 9.66 12.36
CA ARG A 84 5.31 9.03 13.10
C ARG A 84 5.07 7.59 12.67
N GLN A 85 5.27 7.30 11.40
CA GLN A 85 5.12 5.95 10.86
C GLN A 85 6.29 5.05 11.29
N LEU A 86 7.49 5.60 11.40
CA LEU A 86 8.66 4.89 11.95
C LEU A 86 8.43 4.48 13.40
N GLU A 87 7.90 5.37 14.24
CA GLU A 87 7.53 5.05 15.62
C GLU A 87 6.47 3.95 15.69
N LYS A 88 5.42 4.06 14.86
CA LYS A 88 4.38 3.04 14.77
C LYS A 88 4.93 1.67 14.33
N TRP A 89 5.91 1.61 13.44
CA TRP A 89 6.50 0.33 13.04
C TRP A 89 7.39 -0.28 14.12
N LYS A 90 8.09 0.54 14.92
CA LYS A 90 8.90 0.06 16.05
C LYS A 90 8.05 -0.67 17.08
N ASN A 91 6.88 -0.12 17.41
CA ASN A 91 5.91 -0.77 18.28
C ASN A 91 4.50 -0.70 17.65
N PRO A 92 4.10 -1.68 16.81
CA PRO A 92 2.81 -1.67 16.13
C PRO A 92 1.62 -1.82 17.07
N LEU A 93 1.87 -2.21 18.33
CA LEU A 93 0.84 -2.40 19.35
C LEU A 93 0.74 -1.24 20.34
N SER A 94 1.64 -0.24 20.28
CA SER A 94 1.68 0.87 21.24
C SER A 94 0.33 1.57 21.36
N GLY A 95 -0.29 1.51 22.55
CA GLY A 95 -1.59 2.13 22.83
C GLY A 95 -2.79 1.40 22.22
N HIS A 96 -2.60 0.19 21.69
CA HIS A 96 -3.69 -0.64 21.18
C HIS A 96 -4.35 -1.42 22.34
N PRO A 97 -5.69 -1.57 22.38
CA PRO A 97 -6.39 -2.31 23.45
C PRO A 97 -5.95 -3.77 23.61
N LEU A 98 -5.32 -4.34 22.58
CA LEU A 98 -4.83 -5.72 22.57
C LEU A 98 -3.31 -5.85 22.75
N GLU A 99 -2.63 -4.79 23.20
CA GLU A 99 -1.17 -4.75 23.36
C GLU A 99 -0.63 -5.89 24.22
N ALA A 100 -1.32 -6.26 25.31
CA ALA A 100 -0.94 -7.40 26.15
C ALA A 100 -1.43 -8.75 25.61
N LYS A 101 -2.59 -8.78 24.95
CA LYS A 101 -3.25 -10.03 24.55
C LYS A 101 -2.59 -10.68 23.34
N LEU A 102 -2.21 -9.90 22.34
CA LEU A 102 -1.64 -10.43 21.08
C LEU A 102 -0.27 -11.09 21.27
N PRO A 103 0.68 -10.51 22.02
CA PRO A 103 1.96 -11.17 22.30
C PRO A 103 1.80 -12.47 23.09
N ALA A 104 0.89 -12.51 24.07
CA ALA A 104 0.62 -13.72 24.84
C ALA A 104 0.01 -14.83 23.97
N LEU A 105 -0.95 -14.47 23.11
CA LEU A 105 -1.54 -15.41 22.14
C LEU A 105 -0.48 -15.92 21.16
N TRP A 106 0.37 -15.03 20.64
CA TRP A 106 1.47 -15.41 19.76
C TRP A 106 2.47 -16.36 20.45
N ALA A 107 2.87 -16.06 21.69
CA ALA A 107 3.78 -16.92 22.44
C ALA A 107 3.24 -18.34 22.60
N SER A 108 1.94 -18.49 22.87
CA SER A 108 1.29 -19.82 22.94
C SER A 108 1.34 -20.55 21.60
N LEU A 109 1.06 -19.85 20.49
CA LEU A 109 1.05 -20.45 19.14
C LEU A 109 2.45 -20.80 18.65
N ALA A 110 3.46 -19.99 18.96
CA ALA A 110 4.85 -20.26 18.60
C ALA A 110 5.40 -21.54 19.27
N HIS A 111 4.80 -21.97 20.38
CA HIS A 111 5.10 -23.24 21.03
C HIS A 111 4.28 -24.43 20.50
N ASN A 112 3.22 -24.19 19.71
CA ASN A 112 2.34 -25.24 19.21
C ASN A 112 1.89 -24.97 17.76
N TRP A 113 2.78 -25.27 16.80
CA TRP A 113 2.52 -25.10 15.37
C TRP A 113 1.45 -26.04 14.80
N ASP A 114 1.06 -27.07 15.53
CA ASP A 114 0.01 -28.01 15.13
C ASP A 114 -1.41 -27.45 15.37
N ASP A 115 -1.55 -26.36 16.15
CA ASP A 115 -2.83 -25.70 16.38
C ASP A 115 -3.24 -24.79 15.21
N GLU A 116 -3.72 -25.43 14.13
CA GLU A 116 -4.12 -24.70 12.94
C GLU A 116 -5.24 -23.67 13.18
N ASP A 117 -6.20 -24.02 14.03
CA ASP A 117 -7.34 -23.17 14.32
C ASP A 117 -6.91 -21.96 15.15
N GLY A 118 -5.97 -22.14 16.08
CA GLY A 118 -5.33 -21.05 16.80
C GLY A 118 -4.60 -20.07 15.87
N HIS A 119 -3.82 -20.58 14.92
CA HIS A 119 -3.14 -19.74 13.93
C HIS A 119 -4.12 -19.00 13.01
N LYS A 120 -5.16 -19.68 12.52
CA LYS A 120 -6.24 -19.06 11.71
C LYS A 120 -6.95 -17.96 12.52
N HIS A 121 -7.28 -18.24 13.78
CA HIS A 121 -7.91 -17.27 14.69
C HIS A 121 -7.02 -16.05 14.93
N PHE A 122 -5.72 -16.25 15.16
CA PHE A 122 -4.75 -15.16 15.35
C PHE A 122 -4.66 -14.26 14.10
N ILE A 123 -4.58 -14.84 12.91
CA ILE A 123 -4.54 -14.08 11.66
C ILE A 123 -5.85 -13.31 11.46
N ALA A 124 -7.00 -13.95 11.67
CA ALA A 124 -8.30 -13.30 11.56
C ALA A 124 -8.47 -12.15 12.57
N LEU A 125 -8.03 -12.35 13.81
CA LEU A 125 -8.02 -11.31 14.83
C LEU A 125 -7.15 -10.13 14.41
N CYS A 126 -5.92 -10.39 13.94
CA CYS A 126 -5.04 -9.34 13.43
C CYS A 126 -5.63 -8.60 12.22
N ALA A 127 -6.28 -9.31 11.29
CA ALA A 127 -6.99 -8.71 10.16
C ALA A 127 -8.09 -7.76 10.62
N SER A 128 -8.94 -8.21 11.55
CA SER A 128 -10.06 -7.40 12.08
C SER A 128 -9.59 -6.10 12.74
N GLN A 129 -8.38 -6.09 13.29
CA GLN A 129 -7.78 -4.95 13.99
C GLN A 129 -6.79 -4.14 13.12
N ARG A 130 -6.64 -4.47 11.83
CA ARG A 130 -5.65 -3.87 10.91
C ARG A 130 -4.20 -4.01 11.40
N LEU A 131 -3.91 -5.14 12.04
CA LEU A 131 -2.62 -5.51 12.61
C LEU A 131 -1.93 -6.65 11.84
N LEU A 132 -2.26 -6.87 10.56
CA LEU A 132 -1.60 -7.91 9.74
C LEU A 132 -0.09 -7.69 9.58
N THR A 133 0.39 -6.45 9.70
CA THR A 133 1.83 -6.17 9.72
C THR A 133 2.51 -6.77 10.95
N TYR A 134 1.84 -6.77 12.10
CA TYR A 134 2.33 -7.41 13.33
C TYR A 134 2.34 -8.93 13.17
N ALA A 135 1.24 -9.53 12.71
CA ALA A 135 1.19 -10.97 12.44
C ALA A 135 2.29 -11.42 11.46
N GLY A 136 2.51 -10.66 10.38
CA GLY A 136 3.57 -10.97 9.42
C GLY A 136 4.98 -10.84 10.02
N SER A 137 5.17 -9.96 11.02
CA SER A 137 6.45 -9.86 11.73
C SER A 137 6.70 -11.05 12.64
N CYS A 138 5.66 -11.57 13.30
CA CYS A 138 5.70 -12.75 14.16
C CYS A 138 6.15 -14.01 13.40
N TYR A 139 5.45 -14.36 12.31
CA TYR A 139 5.82 -15.54 11.50
C TYR A 139 7.20 -15.41 10.86
N ARG A 140 7.58 -14.19 10.49
CA ARG A 140 8.91 -13.93 9.94
C ARG A 140 10.02 -14.08 10.99
N GLU A 141 9.78 -13.64 12.22
CA GLU A 141 10.72 -13.81 13.33
C GLU A 141 10.86 -15.29 13.71
N ALA A 142 9.78 -16.08 13.61
CA ALA A 142 9.85 -17.53 13.74
C ALA A 142 10.75 -18.17 12.65
N LEU A 143 10.60 -17.77 11.39
CA LEU A 143 11.45 -18.26 10.29
C LEU A 143 12.90 -17.79 10.37
N ASP A 144 13.17 -16.65 11.02
CA ASP A 144 14.55 -16.23 11.31
C ASP A 144 15.23 -17.16 12.31
N GLN A 145 14.46 -17.75 13.23
CA GLN A 145 14.94 -18.71 14.23
C GLN A 145 15.01 -20.13 13.68
N ASP A 146 14.03 -20.52 12.86
CA ASP A 146 13.92 -21.83 12.23
C ASP A 146 13.48 -21.70 10.76
N PRO A 147 14.44 -21.59 9.82
CA PRO A 147 14.13 -21.42 8.40
C PRO A 147 13.45 -22.62 7.73
N GLU A 148 13.52 -23.81 8.33
CA GLU A 148 12.94 -25.06 7.79
C GLU A 148 11.51 -25.28 8.27
N ASN A 149 10.95 -24.36 9.06
CA ASN A 149 9.58 -24.44 9.55
C ASN A 149 8.55 -24.17 8.43
N GLU A 150 8.14 -25.23 7.73
CA GLU A 150 7.17 -25.18 6.64
C GLU A 150 5.82 -24.56 7.07
N LYS A 151 5.40 -24.81 8.32
CA LYS A 151 4.13 -24.26 8.85
C LYS A 151 4.19 -22.75 9.04
N ALA A 152 5.30 -22.24 9.57
CA ALA A 152 5.50 -20.81 9.70
C ALA A 152 5.50 -20.11 8.34
N GLU A 153 6.08 -20.73 7.31
CA GLU A 153 6.05 -20.22 5.93
C GLU A 153 4.63 -20.22 5.34
N ASP A 154 3.87 -21.31 5.51
CA ASP A 154 2.47 -21.40 5.07
C ASP A 154 1.59 -20.32 5.73
N TYR A 155 1.71 -20.13 7.05
CA TYR A 155 0.98 -19.07 7.75
C TYR A 155 1.44 -17.66 7.37
N ARG A 156 2.74 -17.46 7.11
CA ARG A 156 3.24 -16.19 6.56
C ARG A 156 2.56 -15.87 5.23
N GLN A 157 2.42 -16.87 4.36
CA GLN A 157 1.76 -16.71 3.07
C GLN A 157 0.28 -16.40 3.22
N LYS A 158 -0.42 -17.04 4.17
CA LYS A 158 -1.81 -16.73 4.52
C LYS A 158 -1.96 -15.28 5.02
N VAL A 159 -1.03 -14.78 5.83
CA VAL A 159 -1.02 -13.36 6.25
C VAL A 159 -0.84 -12.42 5.05
N ILE A 160 0.05 -12.73 4.11
CA ILE A 160 0.26 -11.93 2.90
C ILE A 160 -1.01 -11.90 2.04
N GLN A 161 -1.67 -13.05 1.86
CA GLN A 161 -2.94 -13.14 1.14
C GLN A 161 -4.03 -12.29 1.81
N ALA A 162 -4.17 -12.39 3.14
CA ALA A 162 -5.12 -11.57 3.90
C ALA A 162 -4.84 -10.06 3.74
N ALA A 163 -3.56 -9.66 3.76
CA ALA A 163 -3.17 -8.27 3.59
C ALA A 163 -3.45 -7.76 2.16
N LEU A 164 -3.29 -8.60 1.14
CA LEU A 164 -3.61 -8.26 -0.24
C LEU A 164 -5.12 -8.06 -0.44
N VAL A 165 -5.94 -8.94 0.16
CA VAL A 165 -7.41 -8.80 0.14
C VAL A 165 -7.84 -7.52 0.85
N GLU A 166 -7.26 -7.19 2.00
CA GLU A 166 -7.53 -5.94 2.72
C GLU A 166 -7.19 -4.71 1.87
N ALA A 167 -6.02 -4.73 1.22
CA ALA A 167 -5.59 -3.64 0.33
C ALA A 167 -6.55 -3.46 -0.88
N GLY A 168 -6.99 -4.56 -1.49
CA GLY A 168 -7.95 -4.53 -2.59
C GLY A 168 -9.31 -3.95 -2.20
N HIS A 169 -9.81 -4.27 -1.00
CA HIS A 169 -11.05 -3.69 -0.49
C HIS A 169 -10.92 -2.18 -0.22
N MET A 170 -9.75 -1.70 0.22
CA MET A 170 -9.54 -0.26 0.43
C MET A 170 -9.61 0.52 -0.89
N ASP A 171 -9.05 -0.04 -1.97
CA ASP A 171 -9.09 0.57 -3.30
C ASP A 171 -10.52 0.68 -3.83
N GLN A 172 -11.31 -0.40 -3.70
CA GLN A 172 -12.73 -0.37 -4.06
C GLN A 172 -13.51 0.67 -3.26
N LYS A 173 -13.24 0.80 -1.95
CA LYS A 173 -13.91 1.79 -1.10
C LYS A 173 -13.56 3.22 -1.51
N LEU A 174 -12.29 3.49 -1.84
CA LEU A 174 -11.86 4.79 -2.37
C LEU A 174 -12.56 5.11 -3.69
N HIS A 175 -12.65 4.15 -4.60
CA HIS A 175 -13.39 4.31 -5.85
C HIS A 175 -14.88 4.56 -5.63
N GLN A 176 -15.52 3.85 -4.69
CA GLN A 176 -16.93 4.08 -4.34
C GLN A 176 -17.16 5.46 -3.72
N MET A 177 -16.27 5.93 -2.84
CA MET A 177 -16.35 7.27 -2.27
C MET A 177 -16.14 8.36 -3.33
N ALA A 178 -15.16 8.17 -4.23
CA ALA A 178 -14.92 9.08 -5.34
C ALA A 178 -16.10 9.12 -6.33
N ALA A 179 -16.75 7.98 -6.59
CA ALA A 179 -17.95 7.91 -7.44
C ALA A 179 -19.20 8.50 -6.77
N GLY A 180 -19.36 8.33 -5.45
CA GLY A 180 -20.47 8.88 -4.68
C GLY A 180 -20.50 10.41 -4.63
N SER A 181 -19.33 11.05 -4.63
CA SER A 181 -19.20 12.51 -4.62
C SER A 181 -19.91 13.20 -5.79
N LYS A 182 -19.89 12.59 -6.99
CA LYS A 182 -20.58 13.14 -8.17
C LYS A 182 -22.10 13.14 -8.04
N ARG A 183 -22.67 12.15 -7.34
CA ARG A 183 -24.12 12.07 -7.12
C ARG A 183 -24.59 13.13 -6.13
N GLY A 184 -23.81 13.39 -5.07
CA GLY A 184 -24.07 14.47 -4.11
C GLY A 184 -23.96 15.85 -4.75
N LEU A 185 -22.92 16.08 -5.56
CA LEU A 185 -22.76 17.33 -6.32
C LEU A 185 -23.93 17.55 -7.29
N ALA A 186 -24.34 16.52 -8.03
CA ALA A 186 -25.46 16.60 -8.96
C ALA A 186 -26.77 16.99 -8.23
N THR A 187 -27.05 16.40 -7.06
CA THR A 187 -28.25 16.74 -6.28
C THR A 187 -28.22 18.19 -5.78
N ILE A 188 -27.07 18.69 -5.32
CA ILE A 188 -26.91 20.09 -4.91
C ILE A 188 -27.13 21.03 -6.10
N LEU A 189 -26.55 20.74 -7.26
CA LEU A 189 -26.70 21.56 -8.46
C LEU A 189 -28.16 21.58 -8.97
N THR A 190 -28.83 20.43 -8.98
CA THR A 190 -30.25 20.35 -9.34
C THR A 190 -31.13 21.15 -8.37
N GLY A 191 -30.87 21.04 -7.07
CA GLY A 191 -31.58 21.82 -6.05
C GLY A 191 -31.38 23.33 -6.24
N ALA A 192 -30.13 23.78 -6.45
CA ALA A 192 -29.82 25.19 -6.70
C ALA A 192 -30.49 25.72 -7.98
N PHE A 193 -30.51 24.93 -9.04
CA PHE A 193 -31.16 25.29 -10.30
C PHE A 193 -32.68 25.46 -10.15
N LEU A 194 -33.36 24.55 -9.44
CA LEU A 194 -34.79 24.66 -9.17
C LEU A 194 -35.12 25.91 -8.33
N LEU A 195 -34.29 26.23 -7.34
CA LEU A 195 -34.46 27.41 -6.49
C LEU A 195 -34.28 28.71 -7.30
N LEU A 196 -33.32 28.74 -8.22
CA LEU A 196 -33.13 29.85 -9.17
C LEU A 196 -34.34 30.03 -10.09
N LEU A 197 -34.86 28.95 -10.68
CA LEU A 197 -36.07 29.00 -11.52
C LEU A 197 -37.28 29.53 -10.73
N PHE A 198 -37.44 29.11 -9.48
CA PHE A 198 -38.51 29.58 -8.61
C PHE A 198 -38.39 31.10 -8.33
N ALA A 199 -37.17 31.58 -8.03
CA ALA A 199 -36.92 33.01 -7.80
C ALA A 199 -37.21 33.84 -9.06
N LEU A 200 -36.83 33.36 -10.25
CA LEU A 200 -37.13 34.02 -11.52
C LEU A 200 -38.65 34.07 -11.78
N ALA A 201 -39.36 32.96 -11.58
CA ALA A 201 -40.81 32.93 -11.74
C ALA A 201 -41.51 33.91 -10.80
N TYR A 202 -41.08 33.97 -9.53
CA TYR A 202 -41.59 34.93 -8.55
C TYR A 202 -41.33 36.39 -8.97
N TYR A 203 -40.14 36.68 -9.49
CA TYR A 203 -39.79 38.00 -10.02
C TYR A 203 -40.68 38.41 -11.21
N PHE A 204 -40.95 37.50 -12.15
CA PHE A 204 -41.85 37.78 -13.28
C PHE A 204 -43.29 38.03 -12.84
N ILE A 205 -43.80 37.24 -11.88
CA ILE A 205 -45.15 37.44 -11.33
C ILE A 205 -45.26 38.82 -10.67
N THR A 206 -44.28 39.21 -9.85
CA THR A 206 -44.29 40.52 -9.19
C THR A 206 -44.17 41.68 -10.18
N GLN A 207 -43.30 41.58 -11.19
CA GLN A 207 -43.19 42.58 -12.27
C GLN A 207 -44.49 42.77 -13.06
N SER A 208 -45.15 41.66 -13.42
CA SER A 208 -46.42 41.74 -14.13
C SER A 208 -47.49 42.48 -13.30
N GLN A 209 -47.60 42.20 -12.00
CA GLN A 209 -48.53 42.91 -11.12
C GLN A 209 -48.27 44.42 -11.06
N THR A 210 -47.00 44.84 -11.05
CA THR A 210 -46.66 46.27 -11.05
C THR A 210 -47.00 46.95 -12.37
N ALA A 211 -46.85 46.27 -13.51
CA ALA A 211 -47.18 46.84 -14.81
C ALA A 211 -48.70 47.13 -14.94
N TRP A 212 -49.55 46.24 -14.43
CA TRP A 212 -51.01 46.42 -14.43
C TRP A 212 -51.50 47.59 -13.56
N GLN A 213 -50.71 48.07 -12.60
CA GLN A 213 -51.11 49.22 -11.77
C GLN A 213 -50.92 50.58 -12.44
N PHE A 214 -50.09 50.68 -13.48
CA PHE A 214 -49.85 51.96 -14.17
C PHE A 214 -50.84 52.27 -15.30
N ASP A 215 -51.63 51.28 -15.74
CA ASP A 215 -52.60 51.42 -16.83
C ASP A 215 -54.04 51.74 -16.34
N ARG A 216 -54.21 52.05 -15.05
CA ARG A 216 -55.50 52.35 -14.42
C ARG A 216 -55.48 53.76 -13.81
#